data_AF-A0A6C0JIU9-F1
#
_entry.id   AF-A0A6C0JIU9-F1
#
_cell.length_a   1.000
_cell.length_b   1.000
_cell.length_c   1.000
_cell.angle_alpha   90.00
_cell.angle_beta   90.00
_cell.angle_gamma   90.00
#
_symmetry.space_group_name_H-M   'P 1'
#
loop_
_entity.id
_entity.type
_entity.pdbx_description
1 polymer ?
#
loop_
_entity_poly.entity_id
_entity_poly.type
_entity_poly.pdbx_seq_one_letter_code
_entity_poly.pdbx_strand_id
1 'polypeptide(L)'
;MKLYTDNDYKSGDGMLTTVWGPSLWHSLHTISFNYPNQPTDEDKHNYMNFILQLEYVLPCKYCRMNFKKNLKAVPLKMAQMKNRETFSKFVYNLHEHINKMLKKKSGLTYDMVRERYEHFRARCNLKELVKIKEKGCTESLYGKKSKCIIKIVPQTKKCNTFQMDSSCKKKRLRLKTAKII
;
A
#
# COMPACT_ATOMS: atom_id res chain seq x y z
N MET A 1 15.18 -17.77 -30.65
CA MET A 1 16.29 -16.80 -30.44
C MET A 1 16.15 -16.22 -29.04
N LYS A 2 17.20 -16.23 -28.21
CA LYS A 2 17.16 -15.57 -26.89
C LYS A 2 17.25 -14.06 -27.11
N LEU A 3 16.30 -13.31 -26.56
CA LEU A 3 16.27 -11.85 -26.64
C LEU A 3 17.35 -11.19 -25.77
N TYR A 4 17.75 -11.87 -24.69
CA TYR A 4 18.71 -11.37 -23.70
C TYR A 4 19.96 -12.24 -23.67
N THR A 5 21.09 -11.60 -23.38
CA THR A 5 22.41 -12.21 -23.22
C THR A 5 22.67 -12.57 -21.76
N ASP A 6 23.67 -13.43 -21.50
CA ASP A 6 24.08 -13.76 -20.13
C ASP A 6 24.59 -12.54 -19.35
N ASN A 7 25.14 -11.53 -20.05
CA ASN A 7 25.53 -10.27 -19.44
C ASN A 7 24.31 -9.46 -18.99
N ASP A 8 23.22 -9.46 -19.75
CA ASP A 8 21.97 -8.79 -19.34
C ASP A 8 21.40 -9.40 -18.06
N TYR A 9 21.42 -10.74 -17.93
CA TYR A 9 20.96 -11.43 -16.72
C TYR A 9 21.85 -11.20 -15.49
N LYS A 10 23.13 -10.89 -15.70
CA LYS A 10 24.11 -10.59 -14.63
C LYS A 10 24.22 -9.09 -14.34
N SER A 11 23.49 -8.24 -15.04
CA SER A 11 23.56 -6.79 -14.83
C SER A 11 23.18 -6.42 -13.40
N GLY A 12 23.96 -5.52 -12.80
CA GLY A 12 23.66 -4.88 -11.51
C GLY A 12 22.72 -3.68 -11.63
N ASP A 13 22.20 -3.42 -12.82
CA ASP A 13 21.26 -2.32 -13.07
C ASP A 13 19.97 -2.49 -12.27
N GLY A 14 19.40 -1.36 -11.88
CA GLY A 14 18.11 -1.34 -11.20
C GLY A 14 16.95 -1.66 -12.15
N MET A 15 15.82 -2.04 -11.57
CA MET A 15 14.57 -2.19 -12.30
C MET A 15 13.92 -0.83 -12.55
N LEU A 16 13.19 -0.69 -13.66
CA LEU A 16 12.47 0.54 -14.01
C LEU A 16 11.52 0.97 -12.88
N THR A 17 11.77 2.14 -12.30
CA THR A 17 11.01 2.67 -11.14
C THR A 17 9.53 2.88 -11.43
N THR A 18 9.18 3.10 -12.69
CA THR A 18 7.79 3.22 -13.17
C THR A 18 7.03 1.88 -13.17
N VAL A 19 7.73 0.74 -13.16
CA VAL A 19 7.14 -0.60 -13.15
C VAL A 19 6.89 -1.09 -11.72
N TRP A 20 7.92 -1.05 -10.86
CA TRP A 20 7.82 -1.62 -9.50
C TRP A 20 7.39 -0.62 -8.44
N GLY A 21 7.68 0.68 -8.62
CA GLY A 21 7.40 1.72 -7.62
C GLY A 21 5.91 1.81 -7.24
N PRO A 22 4.98 1.88 -8.22
CA PRO A 22 3.54 1.81 -7.95
C PRO A 22 3.10 0.63 -7.08
N SER A 23 3.59 -0.57 -7.40
CA SER A 23 3.24 -1.81 -6.72
C SER A 23 3.78 -1.82 -5.29
N LEU A 24 5.02 -1.35 -5.09
CA LEU A 24 5.57 -1.23 -3.75
C LEU A 24 4.78 -0.23 -2.90
N TRP A 25 4.48 0.96 -3.43
CA TRP A 25 3.65 1.93 -2.69
C TRP A 25 2.27 1.38 -2.37
N HIS A 26 1.65 0.64 -3.28
CA HIS A 26 0.39 -0.05 -3.01
C HIS A 26 0.51 -1.02 -1.83
N SER A 27 1.58 -1.82 -1.79
CA SER A 27 1.86 -2.72 -0.67
C SER A 27 2.12 -1.97 0.63
N LEU A 28 2.94 -0.92 0.63
CA LEU A 28 3.27 -0.13 1.83
C LEU A 28 2.02 0.54 2.43
N HIS A 29 1.16 1.12 1.58
CA HIS A 29 -0.12 1.67 2.04
C HIS A 29 -1.02 0.56 2.61
N THR A 30 -1.15 -0.57 1.92
CA THR A 30 -1.96 -1.71 2.41
C THR A 30 -1.47 -2.24 3.77
N ILE A 31 -0.14 -2.42 3.91
CA ILE A 31 0.50 -2.86 5.15
C ILE A 31 0.23 -1.86 6.28
N SER A 32 0.42 -0.56 6.01
CA SER A 32 0.26 0.47 7.03
C SER A 32 -1.19 0.67 7.48
N PHE A 33 -2.16 0.58 6.58
CA PHE A 33 -3.57 0.57 6.96
C PHE A 33 -4.00 -0.75 7.63
N ASN A 34 -3.21 -1.83 7.54
CA ASN A 34 -3.47 -3.05 8.31
C ASN A 34 -2.76 -3.10 9.66
N TYR A 35 -1.78 -2.22 9.92
CA TYR A 35 -1.05 -2.14 11.19
C TYR A 35 -2.02 -2.09 12.40
N PRO A 36 -1.73 -2.72 13.56
CA PRO A 36 -2.67 -2.78 14.67
C PRO A 36 -3.06 -1.39 15.23
N ASN A 37 -4.29 -1.26 15.72
CA ASN A 37 -4.71 -0.06 16.46
C ASN A 37 -4.03 0.01 17.84
N GLN A 38 -3.72 -1.14 18.43
CA GLN A 38 -3.00 -1.29 19.70
C GLN A 38 -1.84 -2.27 19.47
N PRO A 39 -0.73 -1.81 18.86
CA PRO A 39 0.40 -2.68 18.54
C PRO A 39 1.19 -3.02 19.81
N THR A 40 1.66 -4.26 19.88
CA THR A 40 2.68 -4.67 20.87
C THR A 40 4.01 -3.97 20.59
N ASP A 41 4.95 -4.01 21.52
CA ASP A 41 6.28 -3.46 21.24
C ASP A 41 7.01 -4.27 20.16
N GLU A 42 6.79 -5.57 20.08
CA GLU A 42 7.31 -6.39 18.99
C GLU A 42 6.75 -5.96 17.63
N ASP A 43 5.43 -5.72 17.52
CA ASP A 43 4.81 -5.19 16.30
C ASP A 43 5.47 -3.88 15.85
N LYS A 44 5.72 -2.95 16.80
CA LYS A 44 6.37 -1.67 16.51
C LYS A 44 7.76 -1.88 15.92
N HIS A 45 8.58 -2.73 16.54
CA HIS A 45 9.93 -3.00 16.05
C HIS A 45 9.93 -3.71 14.70
N ASN A 46 9.06 -4.72 14.51
CA ASN A 46 8.98 -5.47 13.27
C ASN A 46 8.58 -4.58 12.07
N TYR A 47 7.55 -3.74 12.24
CA TYR A 47 7.12 -2.83 11.18
C TYR A 47 8.13 -1.69 10.93
N MET A 48 8.77 -1.18 11.99
CA MET A 48 9.82 -0.17 11.85
C MET A 48 11.02 -0.73 11.09
N ASN A 49 11.51 -1.89 11.48
CA ASN A 49 12.60 -2.59 10.80
C ASN A 49 12.26 -2.88 9.35
N PHE A 50 11.04 -3.36 9.06
CA PHE A 50 10.57 -3.58 7.68
C PHE A 50 10.72 -2.33 6.80
N ILE A 51 10.31 -1.15 7.30
CA ILE A 51 10.45 0.11 6.55
C ILE A 51 11.92 0.50 6.39
N LEU A 52 12.72 0.40 7.46
CA LEU A 52 14.13 0.79 7.43
C LEU A 52 14.93 -0.08 6.45
N GLN A 53 14.60 -1.37 6.37
CA GLN A 53 15.27 -2.31 5.46
C GLN A 53 15.08 -1.98 3.97
N LEU A 54 14.10 -1.15 3.61
CA LEU A 54 13.94 -0.67 2.23
C LEU A 54 15.19 0.08 1.73
N GLU A 55 15.98 0.70 2.62
CA GLU A 55 17.22 1.36 2.21
C GLU A 55 18.23 0.40 1.56
N TYR A 56 18.12 -0.91 1.81
CA TYR A 56 19.04 -1.93 1.28
C TYR A 56 18.48 -2.69 0.07
N VAL A 57 17.16 -2.86 -0.01
CA VAL A 57 16.55 -3.81 -0.97
C VAL A 57 15.80 -3.17 -2.13
N LEU A 58 15.59 -1.83 -2.15
CA LEU A 58 14.95 -1.19 -3.29
C LEU A 58 15.74 -1.48 -4.58
N PRO A 59 15.11 -1.89 -5.69
CA PRO A 59 15.80 -2.33 -6.91
C PRO A 59 16.24 -1.12 -7.76
N CYS A 60 16.90 -0.15 -7.14
CA CYS A 60 17.36 1.10 -7.72
C CYS A 60 18.38 1.73 -6.76
N LYS A 61 19.65 1.81 -7.18
CA LYS A 61 20.77 2.35 -6.38
C LYS A 61 20.48 3.75 -5.82
N TYR A 62 20.04 4.67 -6.67
CA TYR A 62 19.74 6.04 -6.26
C TYR A 62 18.52 6.11 -5.33
N CYS A 63 17.55 5.21 -5.51
CA CYS A 63 16.36 5.14 -4.66
C CYS A 63 16.76 4.73 -3.24
N ARG A 64 17.65 3.74 -3.08
CA ARG A 64 18.25 3.35 -1.80
C ARG A 64 18.98 4.51 -1.10
N MET A 65 19.88 5.16 -1.83
CA MET A 65 20.64 6.32 -1.32
C MET A 65 19.73 7.49 -0.91
N ASN A 66 18.70 7.78 -1.72
CA ASN A 66 17.75 8.85 -1.43
C ASN A 66 16.80 8.47 -0.30
N PHE A 67 16.42 7.21 -0.14
CA PHE A 67 15.54 6.77 0.93
C PHE A 67 16.12 7.10 2.31
N LYS A 68 17.42 6.88 2.52
CA LYS A 68 18.13 7.31 3.74
C LYS A 68 18.05 8.81 3.99
N LYS A 69 18.10 9.64 2.94
CA LYS A 69 17.93 11.10 3.04
C LYS A 69 16.48 11.47 3.33
N ASN A 70 15.53 10.81 2.68
CA ASN A 70 14.10 11.02 2.87
C ASN A 70 13.67 10.70 4.30
N LEU A 71 14.24 9.66 4.91
CA LEU A 71 14.03 9.33 6.32
C LEU A 71 14.62 10.39 7.28
N LYS A 72 15.55 11.25 6.85
CA LYS A 72 15.97 12.40 7.66
C LYS A 72 14.93 13.53 7.60
N ALA A 73 14.32 13.74 6.44
CA ALA A 73 13.29 14.77 6.25
C ALA A 73 11.92 14.34 6.81
N VAL A 74 11.59 13.06 6.74
CA VAL A 74 10.38 12.43 7.28
C VAL A 74 10.83 11.30 8.21
N PRO A 75 11.19 11.61 9.47
CA PRO A 75 11.75 10.62 10.39
C PRO A 75 10.71 9.60 10.85
N LEU A 76 11.09 8.32 10.80
CA LEU A 76 10.36 7.23 11.43
C LEU A 76 10.88 7.06 12.86
N LYS A 77 10.09 7.51 13.84
CA LYS A 77 10.38 7.35 15.27
C LYS A 77 9.28 6.52 15.92
N MET A 78 9.49 6.12 17.18
CA MET A 78 8.48 5.36 17.94
C MET A 78 7.13 6.08 18.07
N ALA A 79 7.11 7.42 17.99
CA ALA A 79 5.87 8.20 17.94
C ALA A 79 4.99 7.84 16.73
N GLN A 80 5.58 7.53 15.58
CA GLN A 80 4.87 7.09 14.38
C GLN A 80 4.38 5.64 14.50
N MET A 81 4.96 4.84 15.40
CA MET A 81 4.59 3.44 15.62
C MET A 81 3.47 3.26 16.66
N LYS A 82 2.93 4.36 17.21
CA LYS A 82 1.93 4.34 18.30
C LYS A 82 0.70 3.48 17.96
N ASN A 83 0.15 3.64 16.76
CA ASN A 83 -1.01 2.90 16.28
C ASN A 83 -1.10 2.95 14.74
N ARG A 84 -2.13 2.30 14.19
CA ARG A 84 -2.47 2.33 12.77
C ARG A 84 -2.40 3.73 12.18
N GLU A 85 -3.09 4.70 12.77
CA GLU A 85 -3.20 6.05 12.23
C GLU A 85 -1.85 6.73 12.13
N THR A 86 -1.03 6.69 13.19
CA THR A 86 0.29 7.34 13.18
C THR A 86 1.21 6.71 12.15
N PHE A 87 1.14 5.39 11.97
CA PHE A 87 2.01 4.68 11.04
C PHE A 87 1.57 4.86 9.58
N SER A 88 0.26 4.75 9.28
CA SER A 88 -0.26 5.02 7.94
C SER A 88 -0.09 6.48 7.54
N LYS A 89 -0.18 7.42 8.50
CA LYS A 89 0.12 8.84 8.25
C LYS A 89 1.60 9.04 7.91
N PHE A 90 2.52 8.34 8.57
CA PHE A 90 3.94 8.35 8.22
C PHE A 90 4.17 7.88 6.78
N VAL A 91 3.59 6.73 6.37
CA VAL A 91 3.75 6.20 5.01
C VAL A 91 3.18 7.17 3.97
N TYR A 92 2.03 7.78 4.25
CA TYR A 92 1.47 8.86 3.43
C TYR A 92 2.41 10.07 3.30
N ASN A 93 2.92 10.59 4.41
CA ASN A 93 3.81 11.75 4.41
C ASN A 93 5.12 11.47 3.66
N LEU A 94 5.68 10.28 3.82
CA LEU A 94 6.87 9.85 3.10
C LEU A 94 6.62 9.77 1.59
N HIS A 95 5.47 9.22 1.18
CA HIS A 95 5.09 9.14 -0.23
C HIS A 95 4.89 10.54 -0.83
N GLU A 96 4.23 11.45 -0.12
CA GLU A 96 4.02 12.83 -0.58
C GLU A 96 5.32 13.64 -0.61
N HIS A 97 6.23 13.42 0.33
CA HIS A 97 7.57 14.00 0.29
C HIS A 97 8.33 13.59 -0.97
N ILE A 98 8.32 12.30 -1.31
CA ILE A 98 8.96 11.78 -2.52
C ILE A 98 8.26 12.30 -3.79
N ASN A 99 6.93 12.38 -3.79
CA ASN A 99 6.18 12.99 -4.89
C ASN A 99 6.61 14.44 -5.12
N LYS A 100 6.73 15.25 -4.06
CA LYS A 100 7.22 16.63 -4.13
C LYS A 100 8.63 16.71 -4.71
N MET A 101 9.56 15.87 -4.25
CA MET A 101 10.93 15.80 -4.78
C MET A 101 10.95 15.47 -6.28
N LEU A 102 10.08 14.56 -6.72
CA LEU A 102 9.96 14.15 -8.12
C LEU A 102 9.05 15.08 -8.95
N LYS A 103 8.63 16.23 -8.40
CA LYS A 103 7.71 17.19 -9.03
C LYS A 103 6.37 16.55 -9.47
N LYS A 104 5.93 15.52 -8.76
CA LYS A 104 4.62 14.86 -8.93
C LYS A 104 3.62 15.45 -7.94
N LYS A 105 2.34 15.49 -8.33
CA LYS A 105 1.23 15.87 -7.46
C LYS A 105 0.24 14.71 -7.38
N SER A 106 -0.06 14.25 -6.17
CA SER A 106 -1.09 13.23 -5.96
C SER A 106 -2.50 13.82 -6.05
N GLY A 107 -2.68 15.03 -5.49
CA GLY A 107 -3.99 15.66 -5.30
C GLY A 107 -4.87 14.97 -4.26
N LEU A 108 -4.31 14.15 -3.38
CA LEU A 108 -5.05 13.34 -2.42
C LEU A 108 -4.73 13.77 -0.99
N THR A 109 -5.74 13.94 -0.15
CA THR A 109 -5.54 14.07 1.29
C THR A 109 -5.33 12.70 1.93
N TYR A 110 -4.78 12.68 3.16
CA TYR A 110 -4.66 11.45 3.93
C TYR A 110 -5.99 10.71 4.07
N ASP A 111 -7.09 11.41 4.34
CA ASP A 111 -8.41 10.80 4.49
C ASP A 111 -8.88 10.14 3.19
N MET A 112 -8.64 10.78 2.03
CA MET A 112 -8.95 10.17 0.73
C MET A 112 -8.15 8.88 0.50
N VAL A 113 -6.90 8.83 0.95
CA VAL A 113 -6.07 7.62 0.88
C VAL A 113 -6.58 6.57 1.86
N ARG A 114 -6.91 6.94 3.10
CA ARG A 114 -7.50 6.03 4.08
C ARG A 114 -8.78 5.39 3.53
N GLU A 115 -9.75 6.18 3.10
CA GLU A 115 -11.02 5.66 2.55
C GLU A 115 -10.79 4.74 1.35
N ARG A 116 -9.84 5.09 0.47
CA ARG A 116 -9.47 4.26 -0.68
C ARG A 116 -9.03 2.85 -0.26
N TYR A 117 -8.15 2.74 0.74
CA TYR A 117 -7.64 1.44 1.19
C TYR A 117 -8.63 0.71 2.11
N GLU A 118 -9.49 1.43 2.84
CA GLU A 118 -10.56 0.82 3.64
C GLU A 118 -11.58 0.04 2.79
N HIS A 119 -11.77 0.40 1.52
CA HIS A 119 -12.56 -0.41 0.59
C HIS A 119 -12.02 -1.85 0.44
N PHE A 120 -10.72 -2.07 0.64
CA PHE A 120 -10.07 -3.38 0.52
C PHE A 120 -10.05 -4.18 1.83
N ARG A 121 -10.46 -3.60 2.96
CA ARG A 121 -10.45 -4.29 4.24
C ARG A 121 -11.32 -5.55 4.18
N ALA A 122 -10.69 -6.70 4.42
CA ALA A 122 -11.38 -7.95 4.64
C ALA A 122 -12.16 -7.89 5.96
N ARG A 123 -13.37 -8.45 5.97
CA ARG A 123 -14.11 -8.65 7.21
C ARG A 123 -14.57 -10.10 7.23
N CYS A 124 -14.01 -10.88 8.15
CA CYS A 124 -14.45 -12.25 8.36
C CYS A 124 -15.81 -12.21 9.05
N ASN A 125 -16.84 -12.76 8.41
CA ASN A 125 -18.11 -13.00 9.09
C ASN A 125 -17.90 -14.15 10.08
N LEU A 126 -17.96 -13.87 11.38
CA LEU A 126 -17.76 -14.86 12.45
C LEU A 126 -18.85 -15.96 12.50
N LYS A 127 -19.86 -15.93 11.62
CA LYS A 127 -21.01 -16.83 11.66
C LYS A 127 -20.81 -18.19 11.00
N GLU A 128 -19.73 -18.43 10.24
CA GLU A 128 -19.49 -19.73 9.61
C GLU A 128 -18.02 -20.17 9.75
N LEU A 129 -17.68 -20.64 10.95
CA LEU A 129 -16.45 -21.42 11.19
C LEU A 129 -16.67 -22.89 10.79
N VAL A 130 -16.91 -23.16 9.51
CA VAL A 130 -16.90 -24.52 8.96
C VAL A 130 -15.55 -24.81 8.28
N LYS A 131 -14.93 -25.89 8.75
CA LYS A 131 -13.74 -26.66 8.32
C LYS A 131 -12.79 -26.11 7.24
N ILE A 132 -11.60 -25.72 7.72
CA ILE A 132 -10.22 -25.80 7.20
C ILE A 132 -10.01 -26.11 5.69
N LYS A 133 -9.70 -25.04 4.94
CA LYS A 133 -8.66 -24.90 3.90
C LYS A 133 -8.11 -23.48 4.05
N GLU A 134 -6.81 -23.24 3.79
CA GLU A 134 -6.13 -21.96 4.11
C GLU A 134 -7.01 -20.73 3.81
N LYS A 135 -7.52 -20.08 4.86
CA LYS A 135 -8.45 -18.95 4.76
C LYS A 135 -7.65 -17.68 4.45
N GLY A 136 -7.33 -17.46 3.18
CA GLY A 136 -6.99 -16.11 2.72
C GLY A 136 -8.17 -15.17 3.03
N CYS A 137 -7.91 -14.03 3.64
CA CYS A 137 -8.90 -13.02 4.00
C CYS A 137 -9.53 -12.35 2.75
N THR A 138 -10.37 -13.07 2.01
CA THR A 138 -10.94 -12.64 0.71
C THR A 138 -12.39 -12.17 0.79
N GLU A 139 -12.99 -12.15 1.98
CA GLU A 139 -14.40 -11.81 2.18
C GLU A 139 -14.63 -10.30 2.41
N SER A 140 -15.62 -9.76 1.69
CA SER A 140 -16.00 -8.36 1.69
C SER A 140 -17.26 -8.14 2.53
N LEU A 141 -17.32 -7.01 3.24
CA LEU A 141 -18.45 -6.53 4.04
C LEU A 141 -19.82 -6.76 3.40
N TYR A 142 -19.99 -6.23 2.18
CA TYR A 142 -21.17 -6.27 1.32
C TYR A 142 -20.67 -5.78 -0.05
N GLY A 143 -20.87 -6.54 -1.12
CA GLY A 143 -20.44 -6.21 -2.49
C GLY A 143 -19.51 -7.25 -3.13
N LYS A 144 -19.13 -7.02 -4.39
CA LYS A 144 -18.28 -7.93 -5.18
C LYS A 144 -16.90 -8.10 -4.53
N LYS A 145 -16.31 -9.29 -4.62
CA LYS A 145 -14.91 -9.53 -4.21
C LYS A 145 -13.98 -8.73 -5.12
N SER A 146 -13.18 -7.86 -4.54
CA SER A 146 -12.16 -7.10 -5.26
C SER A 146 -10.92 -7.95 -5.49
N LYS A 147 -10.30 -7.83 -6.67
CA LYS A 147 -8.98 -8.39 -6.97
C LYS A 147 -8.07 -7.31 -7.54
N CYS A 148 -6.78 -7.39 -7.24
CA CYS A 148 -5.77 -6.49 -7.81
C CYS A 148 -5.27 -7.05 -9.15
N ILE A 149 -5.10 -6.19 -10.15
CA ILE A 149 -4.54 -6.54 -11.46
C ILE A 149 -3.31 -5.65 -11.69
N ILE A 150 -2.14 -6.27 -11.91
CA ILE A 150 -0.93 -5.55 -12.30
C ILE A 150 -0.97 -5.36 -13.82
N LYS A 151 -0.98 -4.10 -14.26
CA LYS A 151 -1.07 -3.74 -15.68
C LYS A 151 0.15 -2.90 -16.08
N ILE A 152 0.99 -3.45 -16.96
CA ILE A 152 2.14 -2.74 -17.53
C ILE A 152 1.71 -2.10 -18.85
N VAL A 153 1.97 -0.81 -19.01
CA VAL A 153 1.62 -0.02 -20.20
C VAL A 153 2.80 0.85 -20.62
N PRO A 154 2.90 1.24 -21.91
CA PRO A 154 3.91 2.20 -22.35
C PRO A 154 3.85 3.50 -21.54
N GLN A 155 5.01 4.08 -21.22
CA GLN A 155 5.10 5.31 -20.45
C GLN A 155 4.42 6.51 -21.12
N THR A 156 4.25 6.46 -22.45
CA THR A 156 3.52 7.47 -23.24
C THR A 156 2.01 7.48 -22.96
N LYS A 157 1.45 6.38 -22.41
CA LYS A 157 0.03 6.29 -22.09
C LYS A 157 -0.29 7.10 -20.84
N LYS A 158 -1.04 8.20 -21.02
CA LYS A 158 -1.53 9.03 -19.92
C LYS A 158 -2.67 8.30 -19.19
N CYS A 159 -2.37 7.69 -18.04
CA CYS A 159 -3.36 7.11 -17.15
C CYS A 159 -2.93 7.18 -15.69
N ASN A 160 -3.90 7.12 -14.78
CA ASN A 160 -3.62 7.05 -13.34
C ASN A 160 -2.95 5.72 -12.99
N THR A 161 -1.95 5.79 -12.11
CA THR A 161 -1.24 4.62 -11.59
C THR A 161 -2.15 3.69 -10.80
N PHE A 162 -3.05 4.27 -10.00
CA PHE A 162 -4.02 3.52 -9.22
C PHE A 162 -5.41 3.65 -9.86
N GLN A 163 -6.01 2.52 -10.21
CA GLN A 163 -7.33 2.44 -10.81
C GLN A 163 -8.17 1.47 -9.98
N MET A 164 -9.34 1.90 -9.56
CA MET A 164 -10.28 1.08 -8.82
C MET A 164 -11.65 1.21 -9.48
N ASP A 165 -12.20 0.06 -9.86
CA ASP A 165 -13.53 -0.03 -10.44
C ASP A 165 -14.58 0.53 -9.47
N SER A 166 -15.56 1.26 -9.98
CA SER A 166 -16.59 1.89 -9.15
C SER A 166 -17.42 0.86 -8.38
N SER A 167 -17.57 -0.36 -8.90
CA SER A 167 -18.24 -1.48 -8.22
C SER A 167 -17.46 -2.03 -7.02
N CYS A 168 -16.15 -1.75 -6.95
CA CYS A 168 -15.31 -2.11 -5.80
C CYS A 168 -15.38 -1.08 -4.66
N LYS A 169 -16.00 0.09 -4.89
CA LYS A 169 -16.24 1.10 -3.85
C LYS A 169 -17.45 0.67 -3.00
N LYS A 170 -17.17 0.22 -1.78
CA LYS A 170 -18.21 -0.13 -0.79
C LYS A 170 -19.05 1.10 -0.44
N LYS A 171 -20.37 0.96 -0.43
CA LYS A 171 -21.32 1.97 0.06
C LYS A 171 -21.94 1.49 1.37
N ARG A 172 -22.08 2.37 2.37
CA ARG A 172 -22.89 2.04 3.56
C ARG A 172 -24.35 1.94 3.13
N LEU A 173 -24.96 0.76 3.30
CA LEU A 173 -26.41 0.65 3.27
C LEU A 173 -26.94 1.41 4.49
N ARG A 174 -27.65 2.54 4.28
CA ARG A 174 -28.44 3.11 5.36
C ARG A 174 -29.54 2.09 5.66
N LEU A 175 -29.58 1.55 6.87
CA LEU A 175 -30.76 0.86 7.37
C LEU A 175 -31.91 1.85 7.18
N LYS A 176 -32.91 1.50 6.38
CA LYS A 176 -34.18 2.22 6.39
C LYS A 176 -34.68 2.06 7.82
N THR A 177 -34.73 3.15 8.59
CA THR A 177 -35.47 3.18 9.84
C THR A 177 -36.87 2.69 9.50
N ALA A 178 -37.24 1.50 9.96
CA ALA A 178 -38.63 1.11 9.95
C ALA A 178 -39.37 2.20 10.72
N LYS A 179 -40.25 2.94 10.04
CA LYS A 179 -41.26 3.73 10.75
C LYS A 179 -42.07 2.72 11.55
N ILE A 180 -41.87 2.69 12.85
CA ILE A 180 -42.84 2.13 13.78
C ILE A 180 -43.88 3.23 13.94
N ILE A 181 -44.89 3.24 13.06
CA ILE A 181 -46.28 3.64 13.32
C ILE A 181 -47.13 2.82 12.35
#